data_AF-A0A3S5DG66-F1
#
_entry.id   AF-A0A3S5DG66-F1
#
_cell.length_a   1.000
_cell.length_b   1.000
_cell.length_c   1.000
_cell.angle_alpha   90.00
_cell.angle_beta   90.00
_cell.angle_gamma   90.00
#
_symmetry.space_group_name_H-M   'P 1'
#
loop_
_entity.id
_entity.type
_entity.pdbx_description
1 polymer ?
#
loop_
_entity_poly.entity_id
_entity_poly.type
_entity_poly.pdbx_seq_one_letter_code
_entity_poly.pdbx_strand_id
1 'polypeptide(L)'
;MSIVGLPVTLLAGVAIIKFGPSRLYVFAYTLMILCLAGLFMVYHFPTDNNVTILLVLAALYQVGRCVLEFTPWNVFPFIPDIDEMITRQRREGLFAAVMTFSRKTTVAIATFIVGVMLQEGGFVKGSQIQPESAVNTIAILLFVGTAGLLLIALWQAVTFHLNKRTHKVFVDEVDRLKAHGSKQDVTPETRRVVEDLTGYAYENLWNEPQKAESRLYRPAQVN
;
A
#
# COMPACT_ATOMS: atom_id res chain seq x y z
N MET A 1 4.25 -19.98 6.68
CA MET A 1 4.22 -18.64 6.06
C MET A 1 5.43 -17.76 6.44
N SER A 2 6.09 -17.94 7.60
CA SER A 2 7.15 -17.03 8.08
C SER A 2 8.58 -17.27 7.58
N ILE A 3 8.91 -18.43 6.99
CA ILE A 3 10.31 -18.77 6.62
C ILE A 3 10.79 -17.96 5.40
N VAL A 4 9.94 -17.79 4.39
CA VAL A 4 10.27 -17.03 3.17
C VAL A 4 10.05 -15.53 3.37
N GLY A 5 9.07 -15.15 4.19
CA GLY A 5 8.68 -13.74 4.36
C GLY A 5 9.74 -12.87 5.02
N LEU A 6 10.38 -13.34 6.10
CA LEU A 6 11.33 -12.55 6.89
C LEU A 6 12.57 -12.05 6.10
N PRO A 7 13.32 -12.91 5.39
CA PRO A 7 14.47 -12.45 4.60
C PRO A 7 14.04 -11.54 3.44
N VAL A 8 12.90 -11.84 2.81
CA VAL A 8 12.34 -11.01 1.74
C VAL A 8 11.96 -9.63 2.26
N THR A 9 11.35 -9.52 3.45
CA THR A 9 11.00 -8.23 4.03
C THR A 9 12.22 -7.39 4.37
N LEU A 10 13.32 -8.01 4.81
CA LEU A 10 14.60 -7.31 5.04
C LEU A 10 15.17 -6.75 3.72
N LEU A 11 15.21 -7.57 2.66
CA LEU A 11 15.65 -7.13 1.34
C LEU A 11 14.72 -6.05 0.75
N ALA A 12 13.40 -6.19 0.96
CA ALA A 12 12.41 -5.19 0.58
C ALA A 12 12.61 -3.88 1.35
N GLY A 13 13.06 -3.93 2.62
CA GLY A 13 13.48 -2.77 3.40
C GLY A 13 14.68 -2.03 2.78
N VAL A 14 15.70 -2.76 2.32
CA VAL A 14 16.83 -2.13 1.62
C VAL A 14 16.39 -1.57 0.26
N ALA A 15 15.55 -2.31 -0.47
CA ALA A 15 15.02 -1.90 -1.76
C ALA A 15 14.09 -0.68 -1.65
N ILE A 16 13.27 -0.59 -0.60
CA ILE A 16 12.41 0.58 -0.38
C ILE A 16 13.30 1.78 -0.18
N ILE A 17 14.35 1.73 0.63
CA ILE A 17 15.24 2.88 0.87
C ILE A 17 15.92 3.31 -0.43
N LYS A 18 16.39 2.37 -1.26
CA LYS A 18 17.14 2.67 -2.49
C LYS A 18 16.29 3.11 -3.68
N PHE A 19 15.17 2.45 -3.96
CA PHE A 19 14.37 2.65 -5.19
C PHE A 19 13.05 3.37 -4.96
N GLY A 20 12.48 3.19 -3.77
CA GLY A 20 11.28 3.86 -3.31
C GLY A 20 9.94 3.22 -3.59
N PRO A 21 8.92 3.64 -2.84
CA PRO A 21 7.69 2.89 -2.66
C PRO A 21 6.93 2.70 -3.97
N SER A 22 6.87 3.72 -4.82
CA SER A 22 6.22 3.63 -6.14
C SER A 22 6.86 2.54 -7.03
N ARG A 23 8.19 2.50 -7.15
CA ARG A 23 8.90 1.47 -7.93
C ARG A 23 8.76 0.07 -7.32
N LEU A 24 8.66 -0.02 -6.00
CA LEU A 24 8.44 -1.28 -5.31
C LEU A 24 7.03 -1.85 -5.58
N TYR A 25 6.00 -1.00 -5.61
CA TYR A 25 4.66 -1.43 -6.01
C TYR A 25 4.66 -1.97 -7.43
N VAL A 26 5.25 -1.24 -8.38
CA VAL A 26 5.34 -1.69 -9.78
C VAL A 26 6.07 -3.03 -9.89
N PHE A 27 7.22 -3.19 -9.22
CA PHE A 27 7.94 -4.46 -9.16
C PHE A 27 7.11 -5.60 -8.55
N ALA A 28 6.42 -5.35 -7.44
CA ALA A 28 5.60 -6.36 -6.78
C ALA A 28 4.44 -6.82 -7.67
N TYR A 29 3.68 -5.88 -8.25
CA TYR A 29 2.56 -6.19 -9.13
C TYR A 29 3.00 -6.92 -10.40
N THR A 30 4.09 -6.47 -11.04
CA THR A 30 4.64 -7.14 -12.23
C THR A 30 5.12 -8.56 -11.94
N LEU A 31 5.81 -8.77 -10.81
CA LEU A 31 6.23 -10.11 -10.38
C LEU A 31 5.02 -11.04 -10.14
N MET A 32 3.97 -10.53 -9.50
CA MET A 32 2.75 -11.30 -9.24
C MET A 32 2.00 -11.66 -10.52
N ILE A 33 1.91 -10.72 -11.48
CA ILE A 33 1.32 -10.98 -12.81
C ILE A 33 2.13 -12.03 -13.57
N LEU A 34 3.46 -11.95 -13.52
CA LEU A 34 4.34 -12.95 -14.16
C LEU A 34 4.15 -14.34 -13.54
N CYS A 35 4.04 -14.43 -12.21
CA CYS A 35 3.76 -15.71 -11.54
C CYS A 35 2.38 -16.25 -11.92
N LEU A 36 1.37 -15.38 -12.07
CA LEU A 36 0.03 -15.76 -12.50
C LEU A 36 0.01 -16.26 -13.96
N ALA A 37 0.79 -15.62 -14.84
CA ALA A 37 0.99 -16.10 -16.21
C ALA A 37 1.74 -17.45 -16.25
N GLY A 38 2.71 -17.65 -15.35
CA GLY A 38 3.38 -18.94 -15.17
C GLY A 38 2.41 -20.04 -14.72
N LEU A 39 1.52 -19.74 -13.78
CA LEU A 39 0.45 -20.65 -13.35
C LEU A 39 -0.50 -20.99 -14.51
N PHE A 40 -0.83 -20.01 -15.35
CA PHE A 40 -1.68 -20.21 -16.52
C PHE A 40 -1.01 -21.13 -17.55
N MET A 41 0.30 -20.97 -17.78
CA MET A 41 1.06 -21.87 -18.66
C MET A 41 1.10 -23.31 -18.11
N VAL A 42 1.31 -23.49 -16.81
CA VAL A 42 1.28 -24.83 -16.19
C VAL A 42 -0.10 -25.47 -16.30
N TYR A 43 -1.16 -24.66 -16.19
CA TYR A 43 -2.54 -25.13 -16.36
C TYR A 43 -2.82 -25.65 -17.78
N HIS A 44 -2.31 -24.98 -18.82
CA HIS A 44 -2.50 -25.40 -20.22
C HIS A 44 -1.50 -26.47 -20.69
N PHE A 45 -0.29 -26.49 -20.13
CA PHE A 45 0.78 -27.41 -20.51
C PHE A 45 1.29 -28.19 -19.28
N PRO A 46 0.55 -29.21 -18.83
CA PRO A 46 1.00 -30.06 -17.72
C PRO A 46 2.27 -30.83 -18.12
N THR A 47 3.32 -30.68 -17.32
CA THR A 47 4.61 -31.37 -17.44
C THR A 47 4.79 -32.40 -16.32
N ASP A 48 5.73 -33.33 -16.45
CA ASP A 48 5.98 -34.35 -15.40
C ASP A 48 6.44 -33.75 -14.04
N ASN A 49 6.94 -32.51 -14.02
CA ASN A 49 7.45 -31.84 -12.82
C ASN A 49 6.54 -30.70 -12.30
N ASN A 50 5.22 -30.82 -12.52
CA ASN A 50 4.24 -29.80 -12.15
C ASN A 50 4.33 -29.33 -10.70
N VAL A 51 4.52 -30.25 -9.74
CA VAL A 51 4.57 -29.92 -8.31
C VAL A 51 5.73 -28.98 -7.99
N THR A 52 6.92 -29.27 -8.53
CA THR A 52 8.10 -28.42 -8.30
C THR A 52 7.92 -27.03 -8.90
N ILE A 53 7.38 -26.94 -10.12
CA ILE A 53 7.14 -25.64 -10.79
C ILE A 53 6.10 -24.82 -10.00
N LEU A 54 5.01 -25.44 -9.54
CA LEU A 54 4.00 -24.78 -8.71
C LEU A 54 4.58 -24.27 -7.38
N LEU A 55 5.47 -25.03 -6.74
CA LEU A 55 6.14 -24.61 -5.50
C LEU A 55 7.05 -23.40 -5.74
N VAL A 56 7.81 -23.39 -6.83
CA VAL A 56 8.68 -22.26 -7.20
C VAL A 56 7.84 -21.01 -7.49
N LEU A 57 6.77 -21.14 -8.27
CA LEU A 57 5.86 -20.03 -8.57
C LEU A 57 5.16 -19.51 -7.31
N ALA A 58 4.74 -20.38 -6.41
CA ALA A 58 4.15 -19.99 -5.12
C ALA A 58 5.15 -19.24 -4.23
N ALA A 59 6.41 -19.68 -4.20
CA ALA A 59 7.47 -18.99 -3.47
C ALA A 59 7.73 -17.59 -4.04
N LEU A 60 7.85 -17.46 -5.36
CA LEU A 60 8.04 -16.16 -6.04
C LEU A 60 6.84 -15.23 -5.87
N TYR A 61 5.62 -15.76 -5.96
CA TYR A 61 4.40 -15.00 -5.70
C TYR A 61 4.37 -14.45 -4.28
N GLN A 62 4.83 -15.25 -3.30
CA GLN A 62 4.93 -14.82 -1.91
C GLN A 62 5.94 -13.68 -1.73
N VAL A 63 7.02 -13.63 -2.52
CA VAL A 63 7.95 -12.50 -2.52
C VAL A 63 7.25 -11.20 -2.91
N GLY A 64 6.53 -11.21 -4.04
CA GLY A 64 5.77 -10.04 -4.51
C GLY A 64 4.73 -9.59 -3.49
N ARG A 65 3.98 -10.54 -2.91
CA ARG A 65 2.99 -10.25 -1.88
C ARG A 65 3.60 -9.63 -0.62
N CYS A 66 4.76 -10.11 -0.16
CA CYS A 66 5.44 -9.54 0.99
C CYS A 66 5.89 -8.09 0.76
N VAL A 67 6.42 -7.77 -0.42
CA VAL A 67 6.81 -6.39 -0.78
C VAL A 67 5.58 -5.47 -0.81
N LEU A 68 4.46 -5.96 -1.36
CA LEU A 68 3.20 -5.23 -1.42
C LEU A 68 2.63 -4.98 -0.04
N GLU A 69 2.61 -5.99 0.84
CA GLU A 69 2.16 -5.82 2.21
C GLU A 69 3.11 -4.90 3.00
N PHE A 70 4.41 -4.89 2.72
CA PHE A 70 5.36 -4.03 3.45
C PHE A 70 5.25 -2.54 3.11
N THR A 71 4.96 -2.20 1.84
CA THR A 71 5.06 -0.81 1.36
C THR A 71 4.04 0.15 2.01
N PRO A 72 2.73 -0.17 2.12
CA PRO A 72 1.75 0.70 2.78
C PRO A 72 2.07 0.92 4.26
N TRP A 73 2.57 -0.10 4.95
CA TRP A 73 2.88 0.01 6.37
C TRP A 73 4.07 0.93 6.66
N ASN A 74 4.96 1.14 5.68
CA ASN A 74 6.03 2.13 5.80
C ASN A 74 5.59 3.53 5.36
N VAL A 75 4.68 3.63 4.40
CA VAL A 75 4.23 4.94 3.87
C VAL A 75 3.15 5.58 4.75
N PHE A 76 2.32 4.77 5.38
CA PHE A 76 1.15 5.29 6.09
C PHE A 76 1.46 6.05 7.40
N PRO A 77 2.48 5.67 8.20
CA PRO A 77 2.89 6.46 9.37
C PRO A 77 3.17 7.93 9.04
N PHE A 78 3.51 8.23 7.79
CA PHE A 78 3.77 9.58 7.32
C PHE A 78 2.53 10.49 7.24
N ILE A 79 1.33 9.92 7.12
CA ILE A 79 0.09 10.71 7.01
C ILE A 79 -0.24 11.39 8.35
N PRO A 80 -0.23 10.67 9.50
CA PRO A 80 -0.29 11.29 10.82
C PRO A 80 0.80 12.34 11.08
N ASP A 81 2.03 12.13 10.60
CA ASP A 81 3.11 13.12 10.79
C ASP A 81 2.79 14.44 10.07
N ILE A 82 2.20 14.36 8.86
CA ILE A 82 1.72 15.52 8.10
C ILE A 82 0.58 16.21 8.85
N ASP A 83 -0.39 15.45 9.37
CA ASP A 83 -1.51 15.98 10.16
C ASP A 83 -1.04 16.61 11.47
N GLU A 84 -0.06 16.00 12.16
CA GLU A 84 0.55 16.53 13.39
C GLU A 84 1.21 17.88 13.11
N MET A 85 1.85 18.05 11.95
CA MET A 85 2.50 19.31 11.60
C MET A 85 1.50 20.47 11.40
N ILE A 86 0.26 20.16 11.00
CA ILE A 86 -0.82 21.13 10.82
C ILE A 86 -1.55 21.36 12.15
N THR A 87 -1.95 20.28 12.83
CA THR A 87 -2.90 20.31 13.95
C THR A 87 -2.25 20.30 15.34
N ARG A 88 -0.95 19.95 15.42
CA ARG A 88 -0.22 19.68 16.67
C ARG A 88 -0.82 18.55 17.52
N GLN A 89 -1.71 17.72 16.97
CA GLN A 89 -2.31 16.60 17.69
C GLN A 89 -1.77 15.28 17.16
N ARG A 90 -1.36 14.39 18.08
CA ARG A 90 -1.00 13.01 17.72
C ARG A 90 -2.26 12.17 17.53
N ARG A 91 -2.67 12.00 16.28
CA ARG A 91 -3.83 11.18 15.87
C ARG A 91 -3.44 9.86 15.18
N GLU A 92 -2.21 9.40 15.39
CA GLU A 92 -1.66 8.16 14.80
C GLU A 92 -2.59 6.95 14.99
N GLY A 93 -3.16 6.79 16.19
CA GLY A 93 -4.08 5.70 16.50
C GLY A 93 -5.39 5.73 15.70
N LEU A 94 -5.92 6.91 15.41
CA LEU A 94 -7.14 7.07 14.61
C LEU A 94 -6.88 6.66 13.16
N PHE A 95 -5.79 7.14 12.57
CA PHE A 95 -5.38 6.76 11.21
C PHE A 95 -5.08 5.26 11.11
N ALA A 96 -4.36 4.68 12.09
CA ALA A 96 -4.09 3.25 12.13
C ALA A 96 -5.37 2.41 12.25
N ALA A 97 -6.33 2.86 13.05
CA ALA A 97 -7.64 2.22 13.18
C ALA A 97 -8.41 2.25 11.86
N VAL A 98 -8.46 3.39 11.17
CA VAL A 98 -9.13 3.53 9.87
C VAL A 98 -8.47 2.65 8.81
N MET A 99 -7.13 2.60 8.75
CA MET A 99 -6.41 1.74 7.80
C MET A 99 -6.76 0.27 8.01
N THR A 100 -6.65 -0.21 9.25
CA THR A 100 -6.88 -1.62 9.58
C THR A 100 -8.34 -2.01 9.41
N PHE A 101 -9.27 -1.12 9.76
CA PHE A 101 -10.69 -1.30 9.52
C PHE A 101 -10.99 -1.42 8.03
N SER A 102 -10.59 -0.44 7.20
CA SER A 102 -10.81 -0.48 5.76
C SER A 102 -10.22 -1.74 5.14
N ARG A 103 -8.99 -2.13 5.54
CA ARG A 103 -8.36 -3.37 5.09
C ARG A 103 -9.19 -4.60 5.44
N LYS A 104 -9.63 -4.74 6.70
CA LYS A 104 -10.42 -5.90 7.14
C LYS A 104 -11.77 -5.96 6.43
N THR A 105 -12.42 -4.82 6.25
CA THR A 105 -13.70 -4.71 5.55
C THR A 105 -13.56 -5.12 4.08
N THR A 106 -12.56 -4.60 3.36
CA THR A 106 -12.31 -5.01 1.97
C THR A 106 -12.02 -6.50 1.85
N VAL A 107 -11.20 -7.06 2.75
CA VAL A 107 -10.90 -8.51 2.75
C VAL A 107 -12.16 -9.33 3.02
N ALA A 108 -13.01 -8.91 3.97
CA ALA A 108 -14.26 -9.60 4.28
C ALA A 108 -15.23 -9.59 3.10
N ILE A 109 -15.42 -8.42 2.47
CA ILE A 109 -16.28 -8.27 1.29
C ILE A 109 -15.75 -9.11 0.13
N ALA A 110 -14.44 -9.05 -0.15
CA ALA A 110 -13.82 -9.84 -1.22
C ALA A 110 -13.98 -11.34 -0.97
N THR A 111 -13.76 -11.80 0.27
CA THR A 111 -13.92 -13.22 0.65
C THR A 111 -15.37 -13.66 0.52
N PHE A 112 -16.32 -12.81 0.89
CA PHE A 112 -17.75 -13.09 0.74
C PHE A 112 -18.14 -13.25 -0.73
N ILE A 113 -17.73 -12.32 -1.60
CA ILE A 113 -18.00 -12.37 -3.04
C ILE A 113 -17.42 -13.65 -3.65
N VAL A 114 -16.15 -13.95 -3.36
CA VAL A 114 -15.50 -15.19 -3.83
C VAL A 114 -16.26 -16.43 -3.33
N GLY A 115 -16.71 -16.43 -2.07
CA GLY A 115 -17.51 -17.51 -1.51
C GLY A 115 -18.82 -17.75 -2.25
N VAL A 116 -19.57 -16.70 -2.57
CA VAL A 116 -20.82 -16.77 -3.33
C VAL A 116 -20.55 -17.32 -4.74
N MET A 117 -19.54 -16.79 -5.44
CA MET A 117 -19.20 -17.27 -6.79
C MET A 117 -18.77 -18.75 -6.80
N LEU A 118 -18.04 -19.21 -5.77
CA LEU A 118 -17.69 -20.62 -5.63
C LEU A 118 -18.92 -21.50 -5.37
N GLN A 119 -19.87 -21.04 -4.57
CA GLN A 119 -21.12 -21.75 -4.30
C GLN A 119 -21.96 -21.89 -5.58
N GLU A 120 -22.09 -20.82 -6.37
CA GLU A 120 -22.77 -20.84 -7.67
C GLU A 120 -22.06 -21.74 -8.69
N GLY A 121 -20.73 -21.80 -8.65
CA GLY A 121 -19.92 -22.71 -9.47
C GLY A 121 -20.10 -24.20 -9.15
N GLY A 122 -20.83 -24.53 -8.07
CA GLY A 122 -21.04 -25.91 -7.62
C GLY A 122 -19.84 -26.49 -6.86
N PHE A 123 -19.05 -25.64 -6.20
CA PHE A 123 -17.92 -26.10 -5.38
C PHE A 123 -18.40 -26.99 -4.22
N VAL A 124 -17.92 -28.23 -4.18
CA VAL A 124 -18.29 -29.20 -3.13
C VAL A 124 -17.15 -29.30 -2.12
N LYS A 125 -17.32 -28.69 -0.96
CA LYS A 125 -16.31 -28.70 0.10
C LYS A 125 -16.03 -30.14 0.57
N GLY A 126 -14.76 -30.54 0.55
CA GLY A 126 -14.31 -31.85 1.04
C GLY A 126 -14.37 -33.00 0.03
N SER A 127 -14.90 -32.78 -1.18
CA SER A 127 -14.81 -33.76 -2.26
C SER A 127 -13.43 -33.71 -2.93
N GLN A 128 -12.84 -34.88 -3.17
CA GLN A 128 -11.61 -35.03 -3.95
C GLN A 128 -11.83 -34.79 -5.45
N ILE A 129 -13.06 -35.00 -5.93
CA ILE A 129 -13.46 -34.78 -7.31
C ILE A 129 -14.42 -33.60 -7.34
N GLN A 130 -14.01 -32.53 -8.02
CA GLN A 130 -14.85 -31.35 -8.23
C GLN A 130 -15.54 -31.44 -9.59
N PRO A 131 -16.79 -30.95 -9.71
CA PRO A 131 -17.42 -30.84 -11.01
C PRO A 131 -16.65 -29.85 -11.90
N GLU A 132 -16.68 -30.08 -13.21
CA GLU A 132 -15.98 -29.26 -14.19
C GLU A 132 -16.37 -27.77 -14.09
N SER A 133 -17.65 -27.50 -13.77
CA SER A 133 -18.15 -26.14 -13.51
C SER A 133 -17.39 -25.45 -12.37
N ALA A 134 -17.10 -26.16 -11.27
CA ALA A 134 -16.42 -25.61 -10.12
C ALA A 134 -14.94 -25.33 -10.43
N VAL A 135 -14.29 -26.23 -11.17
CA VAL A 135 -12.91 -26.04 -11.63
C VAL A 135 -12.81 -24.81 -12.54
N ASN A 136 -13.74 -24.67 -13.49
CA ASN A 136 -13.76 -23.51 -14.38
C ASN A 136 -14.00 -22.20 -13.61
N THR A 137 -14.93 -22.19 -12.65
CA THR A 137 -15.17 -21.02 -11.79
C THR A 137 -13.92 -20.63 -10.99
N ILE A 138 -13.20 -21.61 -10.41
CA ILE A 138 -11.93 -21.35 -9.72
C ILE A 138 -10.89 -20.78 -10.67
N ALA A 139 -10.76 -21.35 -11.88
CA ALA A 139 -9.81 -20.88 -12.88
C ALA A 139 -10.12 -19.44 -13.34
N ILE A 140 -11.40 -19.11 -13.58
CA ILE A 140 -11.84 -17.76 -13.94
C ILE A 140 -11.55 -16.77 -12.79
N LEU A 141 -11.89 -17.12 -11.55
CA LEU A 141 -11.60 -16.29 -10.39
C LEU A 141 -10.10 -16.05 -10.22
N LEU A 142 -9.29 -17.10 -10.37
CA LEU A 142 -7.85 -17.01 -10.22
C LEU A 142 -7.22 -16.20 -11.36
N PHE A 143 -7.47 -16.55 -12.61
CA PHE A 143 -6.79 -15.94 -13.75
C PHE A 143 -7.41 -14.61 -14.16
N VAL A 144 -8.73 -14.54 -14.35
CA VAL A 144 -9.40 -13.33 -14.81
C VAL A 144 -9.59 -12.36 -13.65
N GLY A 145 -10.15 -12.84 -12.54
CA GLY A 145 -10.41 -12.01 -11.36
C GLY A 145 -9.14 -11.41 -10.76
N THR A 146 -8.16 -12.26 -10.45
CA THR A 146 -6.89 -11.78 -9.84
C THR A 146 -6.06 -10.95 -10.82
N ALA A 147 -5.94 -11.34 -12.10
CA ALA A 147 -5.19 -10.53 -13.06
C ALA A 147 -5.84 -9.16 -13.27
N GLY A 148 -7.16 -9.09 -13.40
CA GLY A 148 -7.88 -7.82 -13.55
C GLY A 148 -7.62 -6.87 -12.38
N LEU A 149 -7.72 -7.36 -11.15
CA LEU A 149 -7.41 -6.57 -9.96
C LEU A 149 -5.94 -6.14 -9.90
N LEU A 150 -5.00 -7.02 -10.25
CA LEU A 150 -3.58 -6.68 -10.28
C LEU A 150 -3.26 -5.64 -11.36
N LEU A 151 -3.92 -5.67 -12.52
CA LEU A 151 -3.73 -4.68 -13.59
C LEU A 151 -4.26 -3.31 -13.18
N ILE A 152 -5.44 -3.24 -12.57
CA ILE A 152 -5.99 -1.99 -12.02
C ILE A 152 -5.05 -1.44 -10.95
N ALA A 153 -4.56 -2.30 -10.05
CA ALA A 153 -3.62 -1.89 -9.01
C ALA A 153 -2.27 -1.43 -9.57
N LEU A 154 -1.76 -2.08 -10.62
CA LEU A 154 -0.55 -1.66 -11.32
C LEU A 154 -0.74 -0.31 -11.99
N TRP A 155 -1.89 -0.09 -12.65
CA TRP A 155 -2.23 1.20 -13.25
C TRP A 155 -2.29 2.33 -12.20
N GLN A 156 -2.89 2.05 -11.05
CA GLN A 156 -2.92 3.00 -9.94
C GLN A 156 -1.51 3.25 -9.38
N ALA A 157 -0.68 2.22 -9.28
CA ALA A 157 0.69 2.31 -8.77
C ALA A 157 1.62 3.12 -9.69
N VAL A 158 1.50 2.99 -11.02
CA VAL A 158 2.30 3.80 -11.96
C VAL A 158 1.86 5.27 -11.95
N THR A 159 0.60 5.55 -11.62
CA THR A 159 0.09 6.91 -11.46
C THR A 159 0.49 7.51 -10.10
N PHE A 160 0.84 6.66 -9.12
CA PHE A 160 1.19 7.07 -7.77
C PHE A 160 2.60 7.67 -7.69
N HIS A 161 2.66 9.00 -7.73
CA HIS A 161 3.88 9.80 -7.60
C HIS A 161 4.27 9.99 -6.12
N LEU A 162 4.67 8.91 -5.42
CA LEU A 162 5.22 9.07 -4.07
C LEU A 162 6.71 9.41 -4.15
N ASN A 163 7.02 10.71 -4.07
CA ASN A 163 8.40 11.21 -4.17
C ASN A 163 9.14 11.07 -2.84
N LYS A 164 9.94 10.02 -2.71
CA LYS A 164 10.60 9.67 -1.45
C LYS A 164 11.61 10.72 -0.95
N ARG A 165 12.12 11.56 -1.86
CA ARG A 165 13.06 12.64 -1.53
C ARG A 165 12.35 13.77 -0.76
N THR A 166 11.16 14.14 -1.24
CA THR A 166 10.25 15.09 -0.61
C THR A 166 9.87 14.64 0.79
N HIS A 167 9.57 13.36 0.97
CA HIS A 167 9.18 12.85 2.28
C HIS A 167 10.32 12.85 3.32
N LYS A 168 11.55 12.48 2.95
CA LYS A 168 12.68 12.54 3.90
C LYS A 168 12.95 13.98 4.39
N VAL A 169 12.93 14.94 3.47
CA VAL A 169 13.10 16.36 3.78
C VAL A 169 12.00 16.87 4.72
N PHE A 170 10.78 16.33 4.61
CA PHE A 170 9.68 16.64 5.50
C PHE A 170 9.90 16.13 6.94
N VAL A 171 10.30 14.86 7.09
CA VAL A 171 10.55 14.26 8.41
C VAL A 171 11.71 14.95 9.13
N ASP A 172 12.81 15.20 8.42
CA ASP A 172 13.97 15.91 8.96
C ASP A 172 13.57 17.30 9.51
N GLU A 173 12.60 17.96 8.87
CA GLU A 173 12.07 19.25 9.31
C GLU A 173 11.13 19.14 10.51
N VAL A 174 10.23 18.16 10.53
CA VAL A 174 9.35 17.89 11.68
C VAL A 174 10.19 17.57 12.92
N ASP A 175 11.24 16.77 12.78
CA ASP A 175 12.16 16.43 13.86
C ASP A 175 12.93 17.67 14.36
N ARG A 176 13.37 18.55 13.45
CA ARG A 176 13.99 19.84 13.80
C ARG A 176 13.03 20.73 14.61
N LEU A 177 11.76 20.81 14.21
CA LEU A 177 10.73 21.60 14.90
C LEU A 177 10.35 20.99 16.26
N LYS A 178 10.35 19.65 16.38
CA LYS A 178 10.20 18.93 17.67
C LYS A 178 11.39 19.18 18.60
N ALA A 179 12.60 19.32 18.07
CA ALA A 179 13.82 19.66 18.82
C ALA A 179 13.94 21.16 19.18
N HIS A 180 12.85 21.93 19.13
CA HIS A 180 12.81 23.38 19.38
C HIS A 180 13.61 24.23 18.37
N GLY A 181 13.86 23.72 17.16
CA GLY A 181 14.47 24.50 16.08
C GLY A 181 13.60 25.69 15.64
N SER A 182 14.23 26.80 15.29
CA SER A 182 13.52 28.00 14.83
C SER A 182 12.97 27.80 13.42
N LYS A 183 11.71 28.21 13.18
CA LYS A 183 11.09 28.23 11.84
C LYS A 183 11.87 29.11 10.83
N GLN A 184 12.72 30.01 11.32
CA GLN A 184 13.49 30.92 10.47
C GLN A 184 14.69 30.23 9.79
N ASP A 185 15.19 29.13 10.35
CA ASP A 185 16.36 28.42 9.79
C ASP A 185 15.96 27.35 8.75
N VAL A 186 14.71 27.37 8.28
CA VAL A 186 14.23 26.43 7.27
C VAL A 186 14.90 26.72 5.92
N THR A 187 15.40 25.68 5.25
CA THR A 187 15.96 25.85 3.91
C THR A 187 14.84 26.15 2.89
N PRO A 188 15.12 26.89 1.80
CA PRO A 188 14.12 27.18 0.77
C PRO A 188 13.55 25.92 0.09
N GLU A 189 14.35 24.87 -0.02
CA GLU A 189 13.93 23.58 -0.54
C GLU A 189 12.96 22.87 0.41
N THR A 190 13.30 22.82 1.70
CA THR A 190 12.44 22.25 2.75
C THR A 190 11.11 22.97 2.83
N ARG A 191 11.11 24.31 2.75
CA ARG A 191 9.88 25.11 2.75
C ARG A 191 8.93 24.70 1.62
N ARG A 192 9.41 24.62 0.38
CA ARG A 192 8.59 24.23 -0.78
C ARG A 192 8.04 22.82 -0.65
N VAL A 193 8.86 21.89 -0.18
CA VAL A 193 8.48 20.49 0.06
C VAL A 193 7.37 20.39 1.11
N VAL A 194 7.49 21.15 2.19
CA VAL A 194 6.50 21.18 3.27
C VAL A 194 5.18 21.78 2.80
N GLU A 195 5.22 22.87 2.04
CA GLU A 195 4.03 23.52 1.47
C GLU A 195 3.32 22.61 0.46
N ASP A 196 4.09 21.90 -0.38
CA ASP A 196 3.57 20.92 -1.35
C ASP A 196 2.90 19.72 -0.67
N LEU A 197 3.48 19.22 0.43
CA LEU A 197 2.93 18.07 1.16
C LEU A 197 1.75 18.41 2.08
N THR A 198 1.70 19.62 2.63
CA THR A 198 0.62 20.04 3.53
C THR A 198 -0.50 20.80 2.84
N GLY A 199 -0.22 21.43 1.70
CA GLY A 199 -1.13 22.36 1.03
C GLY A 199 -1.28 23.72 1.72
N TYR A 200 -0.51 23.99 2.79
CA TYR A 200 -0.55 25.26 3.53
C TYR A 200 0.80 25.97 3.47
N ALA A 201 0.78 27.31 3.47
CA ALA A 201 1.98 28.12 3.59
C ALA A 201 2.74 27.78 4.88
N TYR A 202 4.07 27.66 4.81
CA TYR A 202 4.92 27.20 5.91
C TYR A 202 4.77 28.06 7.17
N GLU A 203 4.47 29.34 7.00
CA GLU A 203 4.23 30.31 8.09
C GLU A 203 3.00 29.96 8.95
N ASN A 204 2.03 29.26 8.38
CA ASN A 204 0.79 28.85 9.05
C ASN A 204 0.91 27.49 9.74
N LEU A 205 1.96 26.72 9.43
CA LEU A 205 2.20 25.38 9.97
C LEU A 205 2.90 25.47 11.33
N TRP A 206 2.74 24.44 12.18
CA TRP A 206 3.41 24.35 13.48
C TRP A 206 3.14 25.57 14.40
N ASN A 207 1.93 26.11 14.40
CA ASN A 207 1.53 27.20 15.30
C ASN A 207 0.99 26.65 16.63
N GLU A 208 1.07 27.43 17.71
CA GLU A 208 0.44 27.04 18.99
C GLU A 208 -1.09 26.99 18.83
N PRO A 209 -1.77 26.01 19.46
CA PRO A 209 -3.21 25.77 19.26
C PRO A 209 -4.06 27.03 19.48
N GLN A 210 -3.65 27.93 20.37
CA GLN A 210 -4.35 29.18 20.70
C GLN A 210 -4.33 30.23 19.57
N LYS A 211 -3.38 30.17 18.63
CA LYS A 211 -3.33 31.03 17.44
C LYS A 211 -4.13 30.48 16.26
N ALA A 212 -4.34 29.16 16.19
CA ALA A 212 -5.06 28.52 15.08
C ALA A 212 -6.58 28.77 15.16
N GLU A 213 -7.19 28.66 16.34
CA GLU A 213 -8.63 28.92 16.54
C GLU A 213 -9.02 30.38 16.27
N SER A 214 -8.15 31.33 16.62
CA SER A 214 -8.41 32.76 16.42
C SER A 214 -8.47 33.20 14.94
N ARG A 215 -7.93 32.41 14.01
CA ARG A 215 -7.86 32.74 12.57
C ARG A 215 -8.85 31.98 11.71
N LEU A 216 -9.23 30.76 12.08
CA LEU A 216 -10.32 30.01 11.44
C LEU A 216 -11.69 30.71 11.61
N TYR A 217 -11.82 31.56 12.63
CA TYR A 217 -13.01 32.36 12.92
C TYR A 217 -12.98 33.80 12.40
N ARG A 218 -12.07 34.18 11.48
CA ARG A 218 -12.20 35.47 10.79
C ARG A 218 -13.29 35.33 9.71
N PRO A 219 -14.49 35.94 9.86
CA PRO A 219 -15.39 36.05 8.73
C PRO A 219 -14.66 36.79 7.62
N ALA A 220 -14.73 36.27 6.40
CA ALA A 220 -14.22 36.94 5.23
C ALA A 220 -14.76 38.37 5.23
N GLN A 221 -13.89 39.35 5.48
CA GLN A 221 -14.22 40.76 5.32
C GLN A 221 -14.34 40.99 3.82
N VAL A 222 -15.58 40.94 3.34
CA VAL A 222 -15.96 41.43 2.02
C VAL A 222 -15.80 42.94 2.08
N ASN A 223 -14.77 43.45 1.40
CA ASN A 223 -14.71 44.82 0.91
C ASN A 223 -14.92 44.78 -0.60
#